data_AF-A0A1A0DC86-F1
#
_entry.id   AF-A0A1A0DC86-F1
#
_cell.length_a   1.000
_cell.length_b   1.000
_cell.length_c   1.000
_cell.angle_alpha   90.00
_cell.angle_beta   90.00
_cell.angle_gamma   90.00
#
_symmetry.space_group_name_H-M   'P 1'
#
loop_
_entity.id
_entity.type
_entity.pdbx_description
1 polymer ?
#
loop_
_entity_poly.entity_id
_entity_poly.type
_entity_poly.pdbx_seq_one_letter_code
_entity_poly.pdbx_strand_id
1 'polypeptide(L)'
;MTALPRHAVVHDIHDKSDQTLPDGASARHPDTSVPGVLHNTNIHTQSGPQPVQSLTPGHVLVTYDPEMAEMPAPITKVMAQHVCVLPGLPEDEAGYPIRVLQDAIADGLPTQDVLLTPDQCLFFENKFVPAALLVNRLSIFYDHTFERYIAYPLETDGPAIIVAEGLLVASALPPCPNNTHWHTRTDAPVVTEREVVGALYHRLLARAKSRGLSHSLFEPPEITHEHDLSLITDTGKLIRKMREQNNLAMFMLPPNVHEVHLSSRASRPVDVIAPYVQDKRRLGVRVGEITLQENRKPRKISSHMEKDLPGWHEHDGEPGRWTDGHAHLPMTSERSKNKMGLLSIQILDTIPYMTHDFHGPRKNHK
;
A
#
# COMPACT_ATOMS: atom_id res chain seq x y z
N MET A 1 20.48 33.90 9.58
CA MET A 1 21.33 33.88 8.39
C MET A 1 21.54 32.42 8.00
N THR A 2 20.55 31.82 7.32
CA THR A 2 20.58 31.54 5.87
C THR A 2 21.83 30.77 5.42
N ALA A 3 21.71 29.44 5.39
CA ALA A 3 22.25 28.58 4.35
C ALA A 3 21.63 27.17 4.45
N LEU A 4 20.41 27.02 3.94
CA LEU A 4 20.14 25.90 3.01
C LEU A 4 20.64 26.43 1.66
N PRO A 5 21.50 25.71 0.91
CA PRO A 5 21.15 24.39 0.39
C PRO A 5 22.34 23.41 0.33
N ARG A 6 22.10 22.15 0.68
CA ARG A 6 22.81 21.04 0.03
C ARG A 6 21.77 19.99 -0.23
N HIS A 7 21.63 19.64 -1.50
CA HIS A 7 21.03 18.40 -1.96
C HIS A 7 21.31 17.34 -0.92
N ALA A 8 20.26 16.81 -0.27
CA ALA A 8 20.41 15.68 0.61
C ALA A 8 20.98 14.58 -0.27
N VAL A 9 22.29 14.42 -0.10
CA VAL A 9 23.15 13.54 -0.87
C VAL A 9 22.56 12.17 -0.62
N VAL A 10 21.93 11.62 -1.66
CA VAL A 10 21.82 10.19 -1.83
C VAL A 10 23.24 9.70 -1.56
N HIS A 11 23.49 9.14 -0.38
CA HIS A 11 24.74 8.45 -0.17
C HIS A 11 24.73 7.35 -1.22
N ASP A 12 25.62 7.52 -2.19
CA ASP A 12 25.71 6.74 -3.42
C ASP A 12 26.15 5.33 -3.03
N ILE A 13 25.20 4.54 -2.50
CA ILE A 13 25.36 3.09 -2.29
C ILE A 13 25.38 2.39 -3.66
N HIS A 14 25.11 3.11 -4.75
CA HIS A 14 25.21 2.61 -6.11
C HIS A 14 26.68 2.48 -6.54
N ASP A 15 27.27 1.35 -6.22
CA ASP A 15 28.10 0.74 -7.25
C ASP A 15 27.18 0.23 -8.36
N LYS A 16 27.12 0.95 -9.50
CA LYS A 16 26.36 0.53 -10.69
C LYS A 16 26.97 -0.70 -11.38
N SER A 17 28.07 -1.25 -10.85
CA SER A 17 28.82 -2.33 -11.47
C SER A 17 28.09 -3.66 -11.55
N ASP A 18 27.07 -3.91 -10.71
CA ASP A 18 26.44 -5.24 -10.60
C ASP A 18 24.98 -5.29 -11.11
N GLN A 19 24.67 -4.47 -12.12
CA GLN A 19 23.39 -4.53 -12.84
C GLN A 19 23.32 -5.67 -13.88
N THR A 20 24.37 -6.46 -14.05
CA THR A 20 24.41 -7.57 -15.03
C THR A 20 24.11 -8.91 -14.38
N LEU A 21 23.00 -9.54 -14.79
CA LEU A 21 22.74 -10.94 -14.49
C LEU A 21 23.73 -11.83 -15.26
N PRO A 22 24.31 -12.88 -14.65
CA PRO A 22 24.90 -13.96 -15.43
C PRO A 22 23.79 -14.65 -16.24
N ASP A 23 24.11 -15.02 -17.49
CA ASP A 23 23.19 -15.76 -18.37
C ASP A 23 22.67 -17.02 -17.64
N GLY A 24 21.36 -17.05 -17.35
CA GLY A 24 20.68 -18.19 -16.72
C GLY A 24 20.07 -17.97 -15.32
N ALA A 25 20.18 -16.77 -14.73
CA ALA A 25 19.50 -16.45 -13.47
C ALA A 25 17.97 -16.24 -13.69
N SER A 26 17.15 -17.03 -13.00
CA SER A 26 15.68 -16.91 -13.04
C SER A 26 15.22 -15.74 -12.16
N ALA A 27 14.74 -14.66 -12.79
CA ALA A 27 14.10 -13.54 -12.09
C ALA A 27 12.77 -14.00 -11.50
N ARG A 28 12.51 -13.67 -10.22
CA ARG A 28 11.21 -13.96 -9.58
C ARG A 28 10.20 -12.85 -9.87
N HIS A 29 8.92 -13.22 -9.96
CA HIS A 29 7.81 -12.27 -10.03
C HIS A 29 7.75 -11.44 -8.73
N PRO A 30 7.51 -10.12 -8.80
CA PRO A 30 7.52 -9.24 -7.63
C PRO A 30 6.51 -9.62 -6.53
N ASP A 31 5.44 -10.35 -6.86
CA ASP A 31 4.46 -10.88 -5.90
C ASP A 31 5.04 -11.89 -4.88
N THR A 32 6.32 -12.27 -5.01
CA THR A 32 7.00 -13.22 -4.13
C THR A 32 8.31 -12.66 -3.55
N SER A 33 8.30 -11.39 -3.16
CA SER A 33 9.40 -10.80 -2.39
C SER A 33 9.56 -11.58 -1.07
N VAL A 34 10.80 -12.04 -0.81
CA VAL A 34 11.18 -12.66 0.46
C VAL A 34 11.80 -11.57 1.34
N PRO A 35 11.50 -11.53 2.65
CA PRO A 35 12.15 -10.61 3.58
C PRO A 35 13.68 -10.67 3.45
N GLY A 36 14.31 -9.53 3.16
CA GLY A 36 15.76 -9.44 3.05
C GLY A 36 16.28 -8.00 3.06
N VAL A 37 17.58 -7.88 3.30
CA VAL A 37 18.34 -6.64 3.14
C VAL A 37 18.99 -6.62 1.77
N LEU A 38 19.28 -5.44 1.22
CA LEU A 38 19.95 -5.35 -0.09
C LEU A 38 21.47 -5.51 0.02
N HIS A 39 22.10 -5.82 -1.12
CA HIS A 39 23.56 -5.85 -1.29
C HIS A 39 24.24 -4.62 -0.66
N ASN A 40 25.43 -4.80 -0.09
CA ASN A 40 26.21 -3.79 0.66
C ASN A 40 25.63 -3.38 2.03
N THR A 41 24.50 -3.92 2.47
CA THR A 41 24.02 -3.70 3.85
C THR A 41 24.91 -4.45 4.84
N ASN A 42 25.50 -3.74 5.81
CA ASN A 42 26.27 -4.39 6.89
C ASN A 42 25.36 -5.01 7.93
N ILE A 43 25.65 -6.27 8.26
CA ILE A 43 25.05 -7.02 9.36
C ILE A 43 26.04 -7.07 10.52
N HIS A 44 25.53 -6.89 11.74
CA HIS A 44 26.36 -7.01 12.94
C HIS A 44 26.69 -8.47 13.22
N THR A 45 27.99 -8.79 13.21
CA THR A 45 28.52 -10.12 13.52
C THR A 45 29.39 -10.06 14.77
N GLN A 46 29.76 -11.21 15.33
CA GLN A 46 30.72 -11.26 16.44
C GLN A 46 32.10 -10.66 16.09
N SER A 47 32.45 -10.60 14.81
CA SER A 47 33.70 -10.01 14.32
C SER A 47 33.54 -8.54 13.92
N GLY A 48 32.39 -7.93 14.23
CA GLY A 48 32.03 -6.57 13.83
C GLY A 48 31.08 -6.53 12.62
N PRO A 49 30.74 -5.33 12.11
CA PRO A 49 29.88 -5.16 10.94
C PRO A 49 30.52 -5.78 9.68
N GLN A 50 29.76 -6.59 8.96
CA GLN A 50 30.18 -7.19 7.69
C GLN A 50 29.09 -7.06 6.63
N PRO A 51 29.43 -6.81 5.36
CA PRO A 51 28.43 -6.70 4.31
C PRO A 51 27.74 -8.05 4.09
N VAL A 52 26.42 -8.02 3.89
CA VAL A 52 25.57 -9.21 3.82
C VAL A 52 26.04 -10.23 2.77
N GLN A 53 26.57 -9.76 1.64
CA GLN A 53 27.05 -10.63 0.56
C GLN A 53 28.33 -11.40 0.90
N SER A 54 29.07 -11.02 1.93
CA SER A 54 30.25 -11.77 2.39
C SER A 54 29.90 -12.85 3.43
N LEU A 55 28.66 -12.91 3.88
CA LEU A 55 28.23 -13.84 4.91
C LEU A 55 27.97 -15.23 4.32
N THR A 56 28.41 -16.26 5.03
CA THR A 56 28.20 -17.66 4.65
C THR A 56 27.63 -18.45 5.83
N PRO A 57 26.98 -19.59 5.59
CA PRO A 57 26.56 -20.49 6.66
C PRO A 57 27.72 -20.81 7.62
N GLY A 58 27.42 -20.79 8.92
CA GLY A 58 28.40 -20.99 10.00
C GLY A 58 29.01 -19.71 10.58
N HIS A 59 28.93 -18.56 9.90
CA HIS A 59 29.22 -17.28 10.57
C HIS A 59 28.23 -17.05 11.72
N VAL A 60 28.72 -16.45 12.81
CA VAL A 60 27.89 -16.19 14.01
C VAL A 60 27.54 -14.71 14.07
N LEU A 61 26.23 -14.45 14.03
CA LEU A 61 25.67 -13.12 14.24
C LEU A 61 25.54 -12.80 15.72
N VAL A 62 25.58 -11.51 16.02
CA VAL A 62 25.11 -10.97 17.30
C VAL A 62 23.64 -10.62 17.09
N THR A 63 22.76 -11.34 17.77
CA THR A 63 21.30 -11.20 17.66
C THR A 63 20.70 -10.84 19.01
N TYR A 64 19.39 -10.56 19.02
CA TYR A 64 18.65 -10.26 20.23
C TYR A 64 17.42 -11.14 20.35
N ASP A 65 17.03 -11.45 21.58
CA ASP A 65 15.71 -11.97 21.91
C ASP A 65 14.70 -10.82 22.09
N PRO A 66 13.39 -11.10 22.25
CA PRO A 66 12.39 -10.06 22.48
C PRO A 66 12.55 -9.28 23.78
N GLU A 67 13.37 -9.76 24.73
CA GLU A 67 13.74 -9.06 25.97
C GLU A 67 14.99 -8.18 25.79
N MET A 68 15.53 -8.12 24.56
CA MET A 68 16.75 -7.40 24.19
C MET A 68 18.02 -7.97 24.82
N ALA A 69 18.02 -9.23 25.22
CA ALA A 69 19.23 -9.93 25.61
C ALA A 69 20.02 -10.35 24.36
N GLU A 70 21.32 -10.06 24.38
CA GLU A 70 22.23 -10.42 23.30
C GLU A 70 22.44 -11.93 23.24
N MET A 71 22.27 -12.52 22.06
CA MET A 71 22.46 -13.95 21.82
C MET A 71 23.29 -14.20 20.55
N PRO A 72 24.18 -15.20 20.55
CA PRO A 72 24.84 -15.63 19.33
C PRO A 72 23.90 -16.51 18.50
N ALA A 73 23.78 -16.24 17.19
CA ALA A 73 23.03 -17.11 16.28
C ALA A 73 23.87 -17.44 15.03
N PRO A 74 24.16 -18.72 14.76
CA PRO A 74 24.85 -19.10 13.53
C PRO A 74 23.91 -18.92 12.33
N ILE A 75 24.47 -18.39 11.23
CA ILE A 75 23.79 -18.32 9.94
C ILE A 75 23.61 -19.75 9.42
N THR A 76 22.37 -20.12 9.11
CA THR A 76 22.06 -21.41 8.48
C THR A 76 21.98 -21.26 6.97
N LYS A 77 21.53 -20.11 6.48
CA LYS A 77 21.41 -19.84 5.04
C LYS A 77 21.44 -18.35 4.73
N VAL A 78 22.18 -17.99 3.68
CA VAL A 78 22.15 -16.68 3.03
C VAL A 78 22.04 -16.96 1.54
N MET A 79 21.06 -16.35 0.87
CA MET A 79 20.83 -16.58 -0.55
C MET A 79 20.62 -15.27 -1.29
N ALA A 80 21.47 -14.99 -2.28
CA ALA A 80 21.26 -13.87 -3.19
C ALA A 80 19.97 -14.10 -4.00
N GLN A 81 19.08 -13.13 -3.99
CA GLN A 81 17.85 -13.09 -4.78
C GLN A 81 17.85 -11.87 -5.68
N HIS A 82 17.81 -12.10 -6.99
CA HIS A 82 17.70 -11.03 -7.97
C HIS A 82 16.23 -10.64 -8.14
N VAL A 83 15.93 -9.38 -7.91
CA VAL A 83 14.60 -8.79 -8.07
C VAL A 83 14.62 -7.82 -9.23
N CYS A 84 13.63 -7.95 -10.11
CA CYS A 84 13.36 -7.00 -11.19
C CYS A 84 12.13 -6.18 -10.83
N VAL A 85 12.24 -4.87 -10.96
CA VAL A 85 11.13 -3.94 -10.77
C VAL A 85 10.23 -3.96 -12.00
N LEU A 86 8.92 -3.78 -11.79
CA LEU A 86 7.93 -3.61 -12.84
C LEU A 86 7.39 -2.16 -12.83
N PRO A 87 8.06 -1.23 -13.53
CA PRO A 87 7.58 0.15 -13.64
C PRO A 87 6.16 0.20 -14.25
N GLY A 88 5.31 1.04 -13.67
CA GLY A 88 3.92 1.21 -14.12
C GLY A 88 2.89 0.41 -13.32
N LEU A 89 3.32 -0.53 -12.48
CA LEU A 89 2.49 -1.06 -11.41
C LEU A 89 2.47 -0.08 -10.21
N PRO A 90 1.44 -0.18 -9.35
CA PRO A 90 1.49 0.37 -8.01
C PRO A 90 2.80 0.11 -7.26
N GLU A 91 3.26 1.04 -6.43
CA GLU A 91 4.51 0.88 -5.66
C GLU A 91 4.55 -0.40 -4.83
N ASP A 92 3.41 -0.78 -4.25
CA ASP A 92 3.26 -1.98 -3.43
C ASP A 92 3.18 -3.29 -4.22
N GLU A 93 3.24 -3.21 -5.56
CA GLU A 93 3.19 -4.33 -6.50
C GLU A 93 4.38 -4.30 -7.50
N ALA A 94 5.04 -3.15 -7.66
CA ALA A 94 6.12 -2.93 -8.62
C ALA A 94 7.46 -3.56 -8.19
N GLY A 95 7.60 -3.95 -6.92
CA GLY A 95 8.81 -4.58 -6.41
C GLY A 95 9.98 -3.63 -6.15
N TYR A 96 9.73 -2.32 -5.99
CA TYR A 96 10.77 -1.37 -5.58
C TYR A 96 11.29 -1.69 -4.18
N PRO A 97 12.60 -1.49 -3.90
CA PRO A 97 13.10 -1.60 -2.54
C PRO A 97 12.63 -0.41 -1.71
N ILE A 98 12.57 -0.59 -0.39
CA ILE A 98 12.29 0.49 0.55
C ILE A 98 13.60 1.03 1.08
N ARG A 99 13.81 2.33 0.90
CA ARG A 99 14.89 3.08 1.51
C ARG A 99 14.43 3.64 2.85
N VAL A 100 15.20 3.35 3.90
CA VAL A 100 15.12 3.97 5.22
C VAL A 100 16.32 4.88 5.35
N LEU A 101 16.10 6.20 5.39
CA LEU A 101 17.20 7.17 5.48
C LEU A 101 17.95 7.06 6.81
N GLN A 102 19.22 7.45 6.84
CA GLN A 102 19.94 7.73 8.08
C GLN A 102 19.10 8.58 9.04
N ASP A 103 19.17 8.28 10.35
CA ASP A 103 18.42 8.98 11.40
C ASP A 103 16.87 8.89 11.33
N ALA A 104 16.31 8.12 10.39
CA ALA A 104 14.87 8.02 10.18
C ALA A 104 14.10 7.49 11.40
N ILE A 105 14.73 6.62 12.19
CA ILE A 105 14.09 5.93 13.31
C ILE A 105 14.40 6.63 14.64
N ALA A 106 15.68 6.85 14.92
CA ALA A 106 16.17 7.56 16.10
C ALA A 106 17.48 8.27 15.76
N ASP A 107 18.03 9.05 16.70
CA ASP A 107 19.30 9.75 16.47
C ASP A 107 20.42 8.70 16.34
N GLY A 108 21.14 8.75 15.23
CA GLY A 108 22.13 7.76 14.81
C GLY A 108 21.55 6.47 14.21
N LEU A 109 20.22 6.36 14.01
CA LEU A 109 19.55 5.13 13.57
C LEU A 109 18.57 5.32 12.40
N PRO A 110 18.74 4.60 11.28
CA PRO A 110 19.90 3.75 10.96
C PRO A 110 21.20 4.56 10.89
N THR A 111 22.35 3.87 11.00
CA THR A 111 23.68 4.51 10.99
C THR A 111 24.03 5.12 9.65
N GLN A 112 23.39 4.67 8.58
CA GLN A 112 23.40 5.20 7.22
C GLN A 112 22.09 4.81 6.52
N ASP A 113 21.85 5.25 5.30
CA ASP A 113 20.70 4.78 4.53
C ASP A 113 20.70 3.26 4.38
N VAL A 114 19.55 2.63 4.59
CA VAL A 114 19.38 1.17 4.48
C VAL A 114 18.32 0.86 3.43
N LEU A 115 18.60 -0.13 2.60
CA LEU A 115 17.66 -0.62 1.60
C LEU A 115 17.17 -2.01 1.99
N LEU A 116 15.84 -2.16 2.03
CA LEU A 116 15.15 -3.36 2.46
C LEU A 116 14.16 -3.82 1.40
N THR A 117 13.84 -5.12 1.35
CA THR A 117 12.66 -5.57 0.61
C THR A 117 11.37 -5.12 1.32
N PRO A 118 10.24 -4.95 0.61
CA PRO A 118 9.00 -4.46 1.23
C PRO A 118 8.50 -5.28 2.41
N ASP A 119 8.70 -6.60 2.37
CA ASP A 119 8.27 -7.55 3.40
C ASP A 119 9.27 -7.68 4.56
N GLN A 120 10.44 -7.03 4.47
CA GLN A 120 11.41 -7.06 5.56
C GLN A 120 10.80 -6.39 6.79
N CYS A 121 10.83 -7.11 7.91
CA CYS A 121 10.22 -6.64 9.14
C CYS A 121 11.25 -5.98 10.05
N LEU A 122 10.91 -4.78 10.53
CA LEU A 122 11.67 -4.04 11.52
C LEU A 122 11.10 -4.29 12.92
N PHE A 123 11.96 -4.35 13.93
CA PHE A 123 11.57 -4.62 15.31
C PHE A 123 11.35 -3.32 16.09
N PHE A 124 10.15 -3.15 16.63
CA PHE A 124 9.72 -2.02 17.43
C PHE A 124 8.90 -2.49 18.62
N GLU A 125 9.25 -2.07 19.84
CA GLU A 125 8.41 -2.27 21.03
C GLU A 125 7.90 -3.72 21.16
N ASN A 126 8.83 -4.67 21.04
CA ASN A 126 8.62 -6.12 21.12
C ASN A 126 7.74 -6.70 20.01
N LYS A 127 7.67 -6.04 18.85
CA LYS A 127 6.87 -6.46 17.69
C LYS A 127 7.66 -6.29 16.41
N PHE A 128 7.37 -7.14 15.43
CA PHE A 128 7.83 -6.96 14.06
C PHE A 128 6.78 -6.22 13.24
N VAL A 129 7.21 -5.25 12.44
CA VAL A 129 6.36 -4.48 11.53
C VAL A 129 6.98 -4.49 10.13
N PRO A 130 6.24 -4.91 9.08
CA PRO A 130 6.74 -4.87 7.70
C PRO A 130 7.12 -3.45 7.27
N ALA A 131 8.26 -3.30 6.59
CA ALA A 131 8.76 -2.02 6.11
C ALA A 131 7.75 -1.28 5.23
N ALA A 132 7.03 -2.01 4.37
CA ALA A 132 5.99 -1.45 3.50
C ALA A 132 4.89 -0.68 4.24
N LEU A 133 4.54 -1.10 5.46
CA LEU A 133 3.50 -0.44 6.24
C LEU A 133 3.98 0.87 6.91
N LEU A 134 5.30 1.10 6.93
CA LEU A 134 5.95 2.27 7.53
C LEU A 134 6.34 3.35 6.50
N VAL A 135 6.07 3.12 5.21
CA VAL A 135 6.40 4.05 4.12
C VAL A 135 5.67 5.37 4.27
N ASN A 136 6.39 6.38 4.76
CA ASN A 136 5.89 7.72 5.06
C ASN A 136 6.19 8.76 3.97
N ARG A 137 6.83 8.33 2.86
CA ARG A 137 7.20 9.15 1.70
C ARG A 137 8.15 10.32 2.00
N LEU A 138 8.77 10.33 3.18
CA LEU A 138 9.77 11.32 3.59
C LEU A 138 11.08 10.61 3.97
N SER A 139 11.11 9.95 5.13
CA SER A 139 12.30 9.25 5.63
C SER A 139 12.29 7.75 5.33
N ILE A 140 11.12 7.20 4.98
CA ILE A 140 10.93 5.80 4.58
C ILE A 140 10.08 5.81 3.30
N PHE A 141 10.65 5.36 2.19
CA PHE A 141 10.00 5.44 0.88
C PHE A 141 10.46 4.35 -0.09
N TYR A 142 9.63 4.06 -1.09
CA TYR A 142 10.02 3.21 -2.22
C TYR A 142 11.03 3.94 -3.10
N ASP A 143 12.18 3.31 -3.37
CA ASP A 143 13.23 3.92 -4.17
C ASP A 143 13.06 3.60 -5.66
N HIS A 144 12.49 4.57 -6.37
CA HIS A 144 12.21 4.48 -7.81
C HIS A 144 13.46 4.55 -8.70
N THR A 145 14.65 4.74 -8.14
CA THR A 145 15.90 4.73 -8.92
C THR A 145 16.36 3.32 -9.30
N PHE A 146 15.74 2.28 -8.71
CA PHE A 146 16.06 0.89 -8.97
C PHE A 146 15.18 0.30 -10.08
N GLU A 147 15.82 -0.28 -11.09
CA GLU A 147 15.16 -1.19 -12.05
C GLU A 147 15.35 -2.66 -11.68
N ARG A 148 16.42 -2.96 -10.94
CA ARG A 148 16.79 -4.29 -10.47
C ARG A 148 17.72 -4.20 -9.26
N TYR A 149 17.70 -5.19 -8.38
CA TYR A 149 18.61 -5.28 -7.23
C TYR A 149 18.81 -6.72 -6.74
N ILE A 150 19.80 -6.91 -5.88
CA ILE A 150 20.05 -8.18 -5.19
C ILE A 150 19.66 -8.02 -3.72
N ALA A 151 18.70 -8.82 -3.26
CA ALA A 151 18.32 -8.95 -1.86
C ALA A 151 18.91 -10.23 -1.26
N TYR A 152 19.18 -10.20 0.04
CA TYR A 152 19.75 -11.30 0.79
C TYR A 152 18.85 -11.63 1.99
N PRO A 153 17.91 -12.56 1.83
CA PRO A 153 17.27 -13.22 2.96
C PRO A 153 18.32 -13.99 3.75
N LEU A 154 18.40 -13.69 5.05
CA LEU A 154 19.36 -14.27 5.98
C LEU A 154 18.61 -15.09 7.02
N GLU A 155 18.80 -16.41 6.98
CA GLU A 155 18.22 -17.36 7.93
C GLU A 155 19.28 -17.74 8.99
N THR A 156 18.84 -17.83 10.25
CA THR A 156 19.65 -18.25 11.41
C THR A 156 19.15 -19.59 11.96
N ASP A 157 19.86 -20.16 12.94
CA ASP A 157 19.39 -21.34 13.69
C ASP A 157 18.25 -20.92 14.64
N GLY A 158 17.04 -20.89 14.07
CA GLY A 158 15.86 -20.31 14.68
C GLY A 158 15.65 -18.84 14.27
N PRO A 159 14.45 -18.29 14.51
CA PRO A 159 14.18 -16.88 14.29
C PRO A 159 14.98 -16.00 15.24
N ALA A 160 15.48 -14.89 14.71
CA ALA A 160 16.30 -13.95 15.48
C ALA A 160 15.99 -12.51 15.11
N ILE A 161 16.24 -11.60 16.06
CA ILE A 161 16.35 -10.16 15.78
C ILE A 161 17.81 -9.89 15.43
N ILE A 162 18.09 -9.57 14.17
CA ILE A 162 19.43 -9.27 13.68
C ILE A 162 19.60 -7.75 13.54
N VAL A 163 20.85 -7.28 13.54
CA VAL A 163 21.15 -5.86 13.33
C VAL A 163 21.67 -5.64 11.92
N ALA A 164 20.95 -4.84 11.14
CA ALA A 164 21.33 -4.38 9.80
C ALA A 164 21.50 -2.86 9.82
N GLU A 165 22.73 -2.36 9.70
CA GLU A 165 23.03 -0.91 9.72
C GLU A 165 22.43 -0.17 10.94
N GLY A 166 22.50 -0.82 12.10
CA GLY A 166 21.93 -0.34 13.35
C GLY A 166 20.42 -0.59 13.52
N LEU A 167 19.71 -1.03 12.48
CA LEU A 167 18.30 -1.40 12.59
C LEU A 167 18.13 -2.82 13.10
N LEU A 168 17.24 -2.99 14.06
CA LEU A 168 16.76 -4.30 14.48
C LEU A 168 15.74 -4.80 13.46
N VAL A 169 16.04 -5.92 12.82
CA VAL A 169 15.20 -6.51 11.78
C VAL A 169 15.05 -8.01 11.99
N ALA A 170 13.98 -8.60 11.44
CA ALA A 170 13.78 -10.04 11.51
C ALA A 170 14.79 -10.77 10.61
N SER A 171 15.34 -11.89 11.10
CA SER A 171 15.92 -12.91 10.23
C SER A 171 14.85 -13.47 9.29
N ALA A 172 15.24 -13.84 8.08
CA ALA A 172 14.39 -14.60 7.19
C ALA A 172 14.02 -15.97 7.80
N LEU A 173 12.83 -16.46 7.45
CA LEU A 173 12.35 -17.77 7.85
C LEU A 173 12.37 -18.72 6.65
N PRO A 174 12.68 -20.02 6.87
CA PRO A 174 12.55 -21.00 5.81
C PRO A 174 11.07 -21.13 5.40
N PRO A 175 10.79 -21.41 4.10
CA PRO A 175 9.42 -21.57 3.60
C PRO A 175 8.62 -22.54 4.48
N CYS A 176 7.39 -22.18 4.81
CA CYS A 176 6.54 -23.02 5.65
C CYS A 176 6.11 -24.29 4.89
N PRO A 177 6.33 -25.51 5.41
CA PRO A 177 5.93 -26.75 4.75
C PRO A 177 4.40 -26.91 4.60
N ASN A 178 3.62 -26.32 5.50
CA ASN A 178 2.18 -26.57 5.65
C ASN A 178 1.31 -25.30 5.54
N ASN A 179 1.81 -24.22 4.95
CA ASN A 179 1.08 -22.94 4.87
C ASN A 179 0.66 -22.37 6.25
N THR A 180 1.27 -22.82 7.35
CA THR A 180 1.09 -22.17 8.66
C THR A 180 1.68 -20.77 8.61
N HIS A 181 0.93 -19.80 9.14
CA HIS A 181 1.34 -18.41 9.09
C HIS A 181 2.66 -18.20 9.84
N TRP A 182 3.58 -17.49 9.18
CA TRP A 182 4.93 -17.19 9.65
C TRP A 182 4.98 -16.50 11.03
N HIS A 183 3.91 -15.79 11.43
CA HIS A 183 3.74 -15.16 12.74
C HIS A 183 3.67 -16.13 13.93
N THR A 184 3.45 -17.43 13.68
CA THR A 184 3.45 -18.47 14.74
C THR A 184 4.83 -19.02 15.07
N ARG A 185 5.86 -18.58 14.34
CA ARG A 185 7.19 -19.18 14.38
C ARG A 185 8.23 -18.28 15.01
N THR A 186 7.87 -17.09 15.48
CA THR A 186 8.76 -16.10 16.10
C THR A 186 8.30 -15.79 17.52
N ASP A 187 9.24 -15.59 18.44
CA ASP A 187 8.90 -15.24 19.85
C ASP A 187 8.35 -13.81 19.98
N ALA A 188 8.58 -12.96 18.98
CA ALA A 188 7.94 -11.66 18.84
C ALA A 188 6.85 -11.72 17.74
N PRO A 189 5.64 -11.22 18.00
CA PRO A 189 4.56 -11.24 17.02
C PRO A 189 4.83 -10.25 15.90
N VAL A 190 4.25 -10.53 14.75
CA VAL A 190 4.22 -9.57 13.65
C VAL A 190 2.87 -8.92 13.64
N VAL A 191 2.91 -7.60 13.66
CA VAL A 191 1.75 -6.74 13.83
C VAL A 191 1.50 -6.00 12.53
N THR A 192 0.27 -6.14 12.03
CA THR A 192 -0.25 -5.39 10.89
C THR A 192 -1.53 -4.65 11.25
N GLU A 193 -1.96 -4.68 12.51
CA GLU A 193 -3.15 -4.01 13.00
C GLU A 193 -3.05 -2.49 12.80
N ARG A 194 -4.09 -1.92 12.17
CA ARG A 194 -4.13 -0.53 11.71
C ARG A 194 -3.81 0.46 12.83
N GLU A 195 -4.34 0.24 14.02
CA GLU A 195 -4.19 1.13 15.17
C GLU A 195 -2.74 1.12 15.69
N VAL A 196 -2.11 -0.05 15.73
CA VAL A 196 -0.75 -0.21 16.26
C VAL A 196 0.27 0.34 15.26
N VAL A 197 0.19 -0.11 14.00
CA VAL A 197 1.12 0.34 12.96
C VAL A 197 0.89 1.81 12.62
N GLY A 198 -0.37 2.26 12.62
CA GLY A 198 -0.72 3.67 12.43
C GLY A 198 -0.07 4.57 13.48
N ALA A 199 -0.08 4.20 14.76
CA ALA A 199 0.58 5.00 15.80
C ALA A 199 2.09 5.13 15.58
N LEU A 200 2.77 4.04 15.19
CA LEU A 200 4.19 4.04 14.86
C LEU A 200 4.49 4.90 13.61
N TYR A 201 3.71 4.72 12.55
CA TYR A 201 3.80 5.51 11.33
C TYR A 201 3.75 7.01 11.61
N HIS A 202 2.79 7.48 12.40
CA HIS A 202 2.64 8.91 12.69
C HIS A 202 3.82 9.46 13.51
N ARG A 203 4.40 8.67 14.43
CA ARG A 203 5.61 9.07 15.16
C ARG A 203 6.80 9.25 14.23
N LEU A 204 7.02 8.29 13.32
CA LEU A 204 8.10 8.35 12.33
C LEU A 204 7.91 9.51 11.35
N LEU A 205 6.68 9.74 10.88
CA LEU A 205 6.35 10.88 10.03
C LEU A 205 6.56 12.23 10.74
N ALA A 206 6.14 12.35 12.00
CA ALA A 206 6.33 13.55 12.80
C ALA A 206 7.83 13.84 13.04
N ARG A 207 8.62 12.80 13.28
CA ARG A 207 10.08 12.89 13.39
C ARG A 207 10.71 13.36 12.08
N ALA A 208 10.34 12.79 10.94
CA ALA A 208 10.84 13.21 9.63
C ALA A 208 10.59 14.72 9.41
N LYS A 209 9.36 15.17 9.71
CA LYS A 209 8.97 16.59 9.62
C LYS A 209 9.77 17.48 10.58
N SER A 210 10.00 17.06 11.82
CA SER A 210 10.77 17.86 12.80
C SER A 210 12.24 17.99 12.43
N ARG A 211 12.77 17.05 11.63
CA ARG A 211 14.11 17.09 11.03
C ARG A 211 14.19 17.94 9.77
N GLY A 212 13.09 18.57 9.36
CA GLY A 212 13.04 19.43 8.18
C GLY A 212 12.95 18.65 6.85
N LEU A 213 12.73 17.34 6.90
CA LEU A 213 12.39 16.59 5.69
C LEU A 213 11.01 17.06 5.22
N SER A 214 10.97 17.49 3.97
CA SER A 214 9.75 17.92 3.29
C SER A 214 9.65 17.18 1.97
N HIS A 215 8.48 17.26 1.33
CA HIS A 215 8.17 16.59 0.07
C HIS A 215 9.01 17.08 -1.14
N SER A 216 10.16 17.73 -0.93
CA SER A 216 11.03 18.16 -2.01
C SER A 216 11.62 17.00 -2.83
N LEU A 217 11.57 15.77 -2.32
CA LEU A 217 12.03 14.56 -3.02
C LEU A 217 10.96 13.90 -3.89
N PHE A 218 9.67 14.14 -3.60
CA PHE A 218 8.53 13.54 -4.30
C PHE A 218 7.36 14.52 -4.27
N GLU A 219 6.86 14.96 -5.41
CA GLU A 219 5.59 15.71 -5.46
C GLU A 219 4.45 14.74 -5.09
N PRO A 220 3.84 14.85 -3.89
CA PRO A 220 2.75 13.96 -3.54
C PRO A 220 1.58 14.26 -4.50
N PRO A 221 0.83 13.23 -4.92
CA PRO A 221 -0.35 13.46 -5.74
C PRO A 221 -1.30 14.41 -5.01
N GLU A 222 -1.85 15.38 -5.74
CA GLU A 222 -2.85 16.28 -5.17
C GLU A 222 -4.07 15.47 -4.72
N ILE A 223 -4.42 15.60 -3.44
CA ILE A 223 -5.55 14.92 -2.82
C ILE A 223 -6.75 15.87 -2.74
N THR A 224 -7.94 15.33 -3.01
CA THR A 224 -9.23 16.01 -2.85
C THR A 224 -10.20 15.13 -2.07
N HIS A 225 -11.14 15.74 -1.36
CA HIS A 225 -12.25 15.03 -0.72
C HIS A 225 -13.53 15.04 -1.57
N GLU A 226 -13.47 15.67 -2.75
CA GLU A 226 -14.60 15.76 -3.68
C GLU A 226 -14.71 14.48 -4.51
N HIS A 227 -15.73 13.67 -4.21
CA HIS A 227 -16.00 12.42 -4.91
C HIS A 227 -16.50 12.60 -6.36
N ASP A 228 -17.07 13.77 -6.71
CA ASP A 228 -17.56 14.12 -8.05
C ASP A 228 -18.51 13.06 -8.66
N LEU A 229 -19.44 12.58 -7.83
CA LEU A 229 -20.41 11.56 -8.23
C LEU A 229 -21.36 12.13 -9.29
N SER A 230 -21.45 11.40 -10.39
CA SER A 230 -22.32 11.63 -11.52
C SER A 230 -22.95 10.32 -11.99
N LEU A 231 -23.95 10.41 -12.87
CA LEU A 231 -24.49 9.23 -13.53
C LEU A 231 -24.15 9.25 -15.02
N ILE A 232 -23.86 8.08 -15.57
CA ILE A 232 -23.66 7.88 -17.01
C ILE A 232 -24.75 6.91 -17.50
N THR A 233 -25.54 7.33 -18.47
CA THR A 233 -26.57 6.46 -19.07
C THR A 233 -25.94 5.40 -19.98
N ASP A 234 -26.72 4.39 -20.36
CA ASP A 234 -26.41 3.41 -21.44
C ASP A 234 -25.87 4.04 -22.74
N THR A 235 -26.43 5.20 -23.09
CA THR A 235 -26.07 6.01 -24.25
C THR A 235 -24.79 6.86 -24.04
N GLY A 236 -24.15 6.76 -22.87
CA GLY A 236 -22.95 7.50 -22.51
C GLY A 236 -23.21 8.96 -22.10
N LYS A 237 -24.47 9.36 -21.88
CA LYS A 237 -24.80 10.73 -21.49
C LYS A 237 -24.53 10.94 -20.00
N LEU A 238 -23.76 11.99 -19.70
CA LEU A 238 -23.51 12.43 -18.33
C LEU A 238 -24.73 13.15 -17.75
N ILE A 239 -25.19 12.71 -16.58
CA ILE A 239 -26.19 13.37 -15.75
C ILE A 239 -25.49 13.84 -14.49
N ARG A 240 -25.38 15.17 -14.36
CA ARG A 240 -24.82 15.80 -13.16
C ARG A 240 -25.83 15.77 -12.02
N LYS A 241 -25.29 15.72 -10.81
CA LYS A 241 -26.04 15.85 -9.57
C LYS A 241 -26.77 17.21 -9.57
N MET A 242 -28.07 17.19 -9.33
CA MET A 242 -28.87 18.41 -9.20
C MET A 242 -28.60 19.08 -7.85
N ARG A 243 -28.49 18.26 -6.80
CA ARG A 243 -28.28 18.70 -5.42
C ARG A 243 -27.71 17.55 -4.60
N GLU A 244 -26.92 17.90 -3.59
CA GLU A 244 -26.58 17.02 -2.48
C GLU A 244 -26.96 17.68 -1.18
N GLN A 245 -27.60 16.95 -0.28
CA GLN A 245 -27.87 17.42 1.08
C GLN A 245 -28.05 16.22 2.01
N ASN A 246 -27.53 16.32 3.24
CA ASN A 246 -27.65 15.26 4.26
C ASN A 246 -27.24 13.89 3.69
N ASN A 247 -26.11 13.84 2.99
CA ASN A 247 -25.56 12.64 2.36
C ASN A 247 -26.46 12.01 1.27
N LEU A 248 -27.42 12.75 0.73
CA LEU A 248 -28.30 12.29 -0.34
C LEU A 248 -28.00 13.03 -1.64
N ALA A 249 -27.41 12.33 -2.60
CA ALA A 249 -27.14 12.83 -3.94
C ALA A 249 -28.37 12.61 -4.84
N MET A 250 -28.90 13.70 -5.41
CA MET A 250 -30.13 13.70 -6.18
C MET A 250 -29.87 13.98 -7.67
N PHE A 251 -30.44 13.14 -8.53
CA PHE A 251 -30.27 13.18 -9.99
C PHE A 251 -31.62 13.14 -10.69
N MET A 252 -31.78 13.99 -11.72
CA MET A 252 -32.95 13.92 -12.60
C MET A 252 -32.68 12.94 -13.74
N LEU A 253 -33.37 11.81 -13.73
CA LEU A 253 -33.31 10.83 -14.80
C LEU A 253 -34.28 11.24 -15.92
N PRO A 254 -33.79 11.36 -17.17
CA PRO A 254 -34.68 11.55 -18.30
C PRO A 254 -35.56 10.31 -18.54
N PRO A 255 -36.60 10.45 -19.37
CA PRO A 255 -37.42 9.32 -19.75
C PRO A 255 -36.61 8.24 -20.49
N ASN A 256 -37.06 6.99 -20.39
CA ASN A 256 -36.52 5.84 -21.14
C ASN A 256 -35.05 5.50 -20.84
N VAL A 257 -34.53 5.87 -19.66
CA VAL A 257 -33.24 5.39 -19.13
C VAL A 257 -33.47 4.10 -18.36
N HIS A 258 -32.95 2.98 -18.85
CA HIS A 258 -33.16 1.65 -18.25
C HIS A 258 -31.98 1.19 -17.39
N GLU A 259 -30.85 1.87 -17.46
CA GLU A 259 -29.68 1.62 -16.64
C GLU A 259 -28.84 2.89 -16.53
N VAL A 260 -28.09 3.00 -15.45
CA VAL A 260 -27.08 4.04 -15.27
C VAL A 260 -25.84 3.43 -14.64
N HIS A 261 -24.71 4.09 -14.81
CA HIS A 261 -23.49 3.84 -14.07
C HIS A 261 -23.24 4.99 -13.11
N LEU A 262 -23.01 4.68 -11.83
CA LEU A 262 -22.52 5.65 -10.85
C LEU A 262 -21.04 5.86 -11.14
N SER A 263 -20.68 7.05 -11.58
CA SER A 263 -19.30 7.42 -11.91
C SER A 263 -18.80 8.44 -10.89
N SER A 264 -17.73 8.11 -10.18
CA SER A 264 -17.07 8.98 -9.20
C SER A 264 -15.56 8.93 -9.36
N ARG A 265 -14.85 9.80 -8.65
CA ARG A 265 -13.44 9.53 -8.33
C ARG A 265 -13.33 8.23 -7.55
N ALA A 266 -12.22 7.52 -7.74
CA ALA A 266 -11.93 6.31 -7.00
C ALA A 266 -10.43 6.07 -6.91
N SER A 267 -9.95 5.81 -5.69
CA SER A 267 -8.54 5.63 -5.36
C SER A 267 -8.37 4.45 -4.41
N ARG A 268 -7.14 3.95 -4.23
CA ARG A 268 -6.87 2.92 -3.21
C ARG A 268 -6.52 3.59 -1.89
N PRO A 269 -7.15 3.21 -0.75
CA PRO A 269 -6.81 3.77 0.56
C PRO A 269 -5.32 3.74 0.92
N VAL A 270 -4.59 2.71 0.49
CA VAL A 270 -3.13 2.62 0.68
C VAL A 270 -2.35 3.74 0.00
N ASP A 271 -2.87 4.34 -1.08
CA ASP A 271 -2.20 5.39 -1.84
C ASP A 271 -2.50 6.79 -1.32
N VAL A 272 -3.72 7.00 -0.81
CA VAL A 272 -4.27 8.33 -0.49
C VAL A 272 -4.40 8.59 1.02
N ILE A 273 -4.36 7.53 1.84
CA ILE A 273 -4.36 7.64 3.31
C ILE A 273 -2.98 7.27 3.82
N ALA A 274 -2.64 5.98 3.78
CA ALA A 274 -1.32 5.45 4.14
C ALA A 274 -1.26 3.92 3.94
N PRO A 275 -0.05 3.34 3.76
CA PRO A 275 0.12 1.90 3.58
C PRO A 275 -0.41 1.03 4.73
N TYR A 276 -0.34 1.49 5.98
CA TYR A 276 -0.82 0.74 7.15
C TYR A 276 -2.34 0.48 7.13
N VAL A 277 -3.11 1.14 6.25
CA VAL A 277 -4.54 0.87 6.04
C VAL A 277 -4.76 -0.48 5.34
N GLN A 278 -3.81 -0.91 4.52
CA GLN A 278 -3.79 -2.20 3.79
C GLN A 278 -4.98 -2.47 2.84
N ASP A 279 -5.98 -1.60 2.81
CA ASP A 279 -7.08 -1.70 1.84
C ASP A 279 -6.58 -1.28 0.45
N LYS A 280 -6.29 -2.29 -0.38
CA LYS A 280 -5.84 -2.15 -1.77
C LYS A 280 -7.01 -2.01 -2.75
N ARG A 281 -8.27 -2.10 -2.29
CA ARG A 281 -9.42 -1.94 -3.16
C ARG A 281 -9.47 -0.53 -3.67
N ARG A 282 -9.82 -0.37 -4.94
CA ARG A 282 -10.11 0.95 -5.49
C ARG A 282 -11.52 1.38 -5.08
N LEU A 283 -11.67 2.32 -4.15
CA LEU A 283 -12.95 2.71 -3.59
C LEU A 283 -13.43 4.03 -4.18
N GLY A 284 -14.65 4.02 -4.72
CA GLY A 284 -15.39 5.21 -5.14
C GLY A 284 -16.16 5.80 -3.97
N VAL A 285 -17.48 5.69 -4.00
CA VAL A 285 -18.38 6.05 -2.88
C VAL A 285 -19.01 4.80 -2.27
N ARG A 286 -19.28 4.83 -0.95
CA ARG A 286 -20.06 3.79 -0.25
C ARG A 286 -21.54 4.15 -0.34
N VAL A 287 -22.31 3.34 -1.06
CA VAL A 287 -23.72 3.63 -1.32
C VAL A 287 -24.60 2.88 -0.33
N GLY A 288 -25.51 3.61 0.30
CA GLY A 288 -26.56 3.08 1.16
C GLY A 288 -27.88 2.92 0.40
N GLU A 289 -28.95 3.52 0.92
CA GLU A 289 -30.25 3.42 0.25
C GLU A 289 -30.29 4.16 -1.09
N ILE A 290 -30.88 3.51 -2.09
CA ILE A 290 -31.19 4.11 -3.39
C ILE A 290 -32.71 4.15 -3.56
N THR A 291 -33.26 5.32 -3.86
CA THR A 291 -34.70 5.50 -4.11
C THR A 291 -34.96 6.22 -5.43
N LEU A 292 -35.99 5.77 -6.14
CA LEU A 292 -36.45 6.37 -7.39
C LEU A 292 -37.90 6.87 -7.21
N GLN A 293 -38.11 8.14 -7.54
CA GLN A 293 -39.42 8.77 -7.50
C GLN A 293 -39.83 9.28 -8.89
N GLU A 294 -40.76 8.57 -9.54
CA GLU A 294 -41.37 8.97 -10.82
C GLU A 294 -42.83 9.47 -10.69
N ASN A 295 -43.48 9.09 -9.58
CA ASN A 295 -44.87 9.43 -9.23
C ASN A 295 -44.92 9.90 -7.76
N ARG A 296 -46.12 9.98 -7.15
CA ARG A 296 -46.27 10.40 -5.74
C ARG A 296 -45.59 9.46 -4.71
N LYS A 297 -45.29 8.20 -5.04
CA LYS A 297 -44.66 7.25 -4.11
C LYS A 297 -43.23 6.92 -4.55
N PRO A 298 -42.22 7.07 -3.67
CA PRO A 298 -40.86 6.62 -3.93
C PRO A 298 -40.77 5.09 -3.92
N ARG A 299 -39.88 4.53 -4.73
CA ARG A 299 -39.57 3.09 -4.81
C ARG A 299 -38.11 2.87 -4.42
N LYS A 300 -37.82 1.85 -3.61
CA LYS A 300 -36.44 1.47 -3.25
C LYS A 300 -35.83 0.61 -4.36
N ILE A 301 -34.56 0.84 -4.67
CA ILE A 301 -33.75 0.01 -5.57
C ILE A 301 -32.69 -0.70 -4.73
N SER A 302 -32.82 -2.00 -4.59
CA SER A 302 -31.95 -2.86 -3.77
C SER A 302 -31.01 -3.76 -4.59
N SER A 303 -31.03 -3.65 -5.93
CA SER A 303 -30.24 -4.50 -6.83
C SER A 303 -28.74 -4.49 -6.54
N HIS A 304 -28.19 -3.35 -6.11
CA HIS A 304 -26.79 -3.22 -5.71
C HIS A 304 -26.42 -4.00 -4.43
N MET A 305 -27.39 -4.31 -3.57
CA MET A 305 -27.20 -5.14 -2.37
C MET A 305 -27.48 -6.62 -2.62
N GLU A 306 -28.44 -6.91 -3.50
CA GLU A 306 -28.95 -8.27 -3.71
C GLU A 306 -28.21 -9.06 -4.79
N LYS A 307 -27.55 -8.37 -5.72
CA LYS A 307 -26.94 -8.99 -6.90
C LYS A 307 -25.47 -8.61 -6.98
N ASP A 308 -24.68 -9.49 -7.56
CA ASP A 308 -23.33 -9.13 -7.97
C ASP A 308 -23.41 -8.37 -9.30
N LEU A 309 -23.00 -7.09 -9.26
CA LEU A 309 -23.13 -6.16 -10.38
C LEU A 309 -21.75 -5.57 -10.71
N PRO A 310 -21.45 -5.30 -11.98
CA PRO A 310 -20.18 -4.69 -12.35
C PRO A 310 -19.91 -3.37 -11.63
N GLY A 311 -18.68 -3.18 -11.15
CA GLY A 311 -18.21 -1.96 -10.48
C GLY A 311 -18.66 -1.81 -9.02
N TRP A 312 -19.15 -2.90 -8.40
CA TRP A 312 -19.43 -2.97 -6.96
C TRP A 312 -18.47 -3.95 -6.28
N HIS A 313 -17.89 -3.57 -5.15
CA HIS A 313 -17.06 -4.47 -4.31
C HIS A 313 -17.91 -5.47 -3.56
N GLU A 314 -17.35 -6.59 -3.12
CA GLU A 314 -18.05 -7.51 -2.22
C GLU A 314 -18.55 -6.82 -0.95
N HIS A 315 -19.67 -7.30 -0.39
CA HIS A 315 -20.23 -6.73 0.82
C HIS A 315 -19.38 -7.13 2.03
N ASP A 316 -18.96 -6.13 2.80
CA ASP A 316 -18.06 -6.26 3.95
C ASP A 316 -18.80 -6.45 5.30
N GLY A 317 -20.11 -6.74 5.30
CA GLY A 317 -20.95 -6.85 6.49
C GLY A 317 -21.42 -5.51 7.10
N GLU A 318 -20.84 -4.38 6.69
CA GLU A 318 -21.20 -3.05 7.16
C GLU A 318 -22.29 -2.40 6.28
N PRO A 319 -23.10 -1.45 6.79
CA PRO A 319 -24.18 -0.83 6.00
C PRO A 319 -23.67 -0.22 4.70
N GLY A 320 -24.31 -0.54 3.58
CA GLY A 320 -23.90 -0.02 2.27
C GLY A 320 -22.96 -0.94 1.51
N ARG A 321 -22.67 -0.56 0.26
CA ARG A 321 -21.72 -1.27 -0.60
C ARG A 321 -20.81 -0.28 -1.31
N TRP A 322 -19.51 -0.57 -1.34
CA TRP A 322 -18.54 0.27 -2.04
C TRP A 322 -18.62 0.07 -3.55
N THR A 323 -18.51 1.18 -4.27
CA THR A 323 -18.30 1.21 -5.73
C THR A 323 -16.81 1.20 -6.07
N ASP A 324 -16.44 0.79 -7.29
CA ASP A 324 -15.05 0.84 -7.79
C ASP A 324 -14.70 2.15 -8.54
N GLY A 325 -15.64 3.10 -8.54
CA GLY A 325 -15.61 4.34 -9.32
C GLY A 325 -16.50 4.32 -10.56
N HIS A 326 -16.98 3.16 -11.02
CA HIS A 326 -17.90 3.06 -12.15
C HIS A 326 -18.89 1.89 -11.99
N ALA A 327 -19.91 2.08 -11.14
CA ALA A 327 -20.78 0.99 -10.71
C ALA A 327 -22.09 0.93 -11.49
N HIS A 328 -22.39 -0.23 -12.09
CA HIS A 328 -23.61 -0.47 -12.84
C HIS A 328 -24.84 -0.54 -11.93
N LEU A 329 -25.87 0.23 -12.24
CA LEU A 329 -27.14 0.22 -11.54
C LEU A 329 -28.29 0.01 -12.54
N PRO A 330 -28.85 -1.20 -12.64
CA PRO A 330 -30.00 -1.45 -13.48
C PRO A 330 -31.22 -0.72 -12.91
N MET A 331 -31.88 0.08 -13.74
CA MET A 331 -33.18 0.63 -13.40
C MET A 331 -34.22 -0.48 -13.59
N THR A 332 -35.19 -0.57 -12.68
CA THR A 332 -36.24 -1.58 -12.77
C THR A 332 -36.97 -1.52 -14.11
N SER A 333 -37.34 -2.68 -14.65
CA SER A 333 -38.06 -2.84 -15.93
C SER A 333 -39.44 -2.15 -15.96
N GLU A 334 -39.94 -1.70 -14.81
CA GLU A 334 -41.24 -1.04 -14.63
C GLU A 334 -41.17 0.49 -14.52
N ARG A 335 -40.12 1.12 -15.06
CA ARG A 335 -40.13 2.58 -15.22
C ARG A 335 -41.35 2.99 -16.03
N SER A 336 -42.06 4.01 -15.55
CA SER A 336 -43.23 4.52 -16.27
C SER A 336 -42.79 5.12 -17.62
N LYS A 337 -43.32 4.62 -18.74
CA LYS A 337 -42.99 5.12 -20.09
C LYS A 337 -43.08 6.65 -20.15
N ASN A 338 -42.08 7.28 -20.76
CA ASN A 338 -42.01 8.72 -20.98
C ASN A 338 -42.04 9.63 -19.71
N LYS A 339 -41.72 9.12 -18.52
CA LYS A 339 -41.62 9.96 -17.29
C LYS A 339 -40.19 10.27 -16.88
N MET A 340 -39.99 11.48 -16.37
CA MET A 340 -38.79 11.84 -15.61
C MET A 340 -38.87 11.22 -14.21
N GLY A 341 -37.71 10.93 -13.62
CA GLY A 341 -37.62 10.37 -12.27
C GLY A 341 -36.54 11.05 -11.46
N LEU A 342 -36.80 11.33 -10.19
CA LEU A 342 -35.79 11.75 -9.24
C LEU A 342 -35.14 10.51 -8.62
N LEU A 343 -33.87 10.25 -8.95
CA LEU A 343 -33.06 9.23 -8.31
C LEU A 343 -32.30 9.86 -7.14
N SER A 344 -32.47 9.30 -5.95
CA SER A 344 -31.75 9.71 -4.75
C SER A 344 -30.85 8.58 -4.28
N ILE A 345 -29.57 8.87 -4.11
CA ILE A 345 -28.53 7.92 -3.72
C ILE A 345 -27.95 8.39 -2.39
N GLN A 346 -28.03 7.56 -1.36
CA GLN A 346 -27.41 7.84 -0.08
C GLN A 346 -25.92 7.49 -0.13
N ILE A 347 -25.06 8.44 0.19
CA ILE A 347 -23.61 8.29 0.31
C ILE A 347 -23.30 8.09 1.80
N LEU A 348 -22.99 6.86 2.19
CA LEU A 348 -22.69 6.55 3.60
C LEU A 348 -21.26 6.93 3.98
N ASP A 349 -20.32 6.80 3.03
CA ASP A 349 -18.91 7.06 3.27
C ASP A 349 -18.16 7.38 1.96
N THR A 350 -17.02 8.04 2.11
CA THR A 350 -16.09 8.43 1.05
C THR A 350 -14.66 8.34 1.56
N ILE A 351 -13.69 8.25 0.64
CA ILE A 351 -12.27 8.35 0.97
C ILE A 351 -11.69 9.64 0.36
N PRO A 352 -10.48 10.08 0.74
CA PRO A 352 -9.74 11.03 -0.08
C PRO A 352 -9.45 10.42 -1.46
N TYR A 353 -9.33 11.25 -2.49
CA TYR A 353 -9.09 10.82 -3.87
C TYR A 353 -7.92 11.61 -4.46
N MET A 354 -7.19 11.02 -5.40
CA MET A 354 -6.28 11.81 -6.24
C MET A 354 -7.10 12.70 -7.19
N THR A 355 -6.67 13.94 -7.42
CA THR A 355 -7.40 14.88 -8.29
C THR A 355 -7.60 14.37 -9.72
N HIS A 356 -6.63 13.59 -10.21
CA HIS A 356 -6.59 13.02 -11.56
C HIS A 356 -7.24 11.63 -11.68
N ASP A 357 -7.73 11.04 -10.58
CA ASP A 357 -8.40 9.73 -10.57
C ASP A 357 -9.86 9.82 -11.04
N PHE A 358 -10.08 10.30 -12.26
CA PHE A 358 -11.41 10.34 -12.86
C PHE A 358 -11.60 9.17 -13.83
N HIS A 359 -12.46 8.21 -13.49
CA HIS A 359 -12.91 7.19 -14.42
C HIS A 359 -14.25 7.56 -15.07
N GLY A 360 -14.14 8.24 -16.21
CA GLY A 360 -15.13 8.18 -17.29
C GLY A 360 -15.09 6.80 -17.99
N PRO A 361 -16.06 6.49 -18.85
CA PRO A 361 -16.44 5.12 -19.21
C PRO A 361 -15.24 4.29 -19.67
N ARG A 362 -15.03 3.13 -19.03
CA ARG A 362 -14.11 2.10 -19.54
C ARG A 362 -14.68 1.66 -20.89
N LYS A 363 -14.07 2.12 -21.99
CA LYS A 363 -14.31 1.51 -23.29
C LYS A 363 -13.81 0.08 -23.20
N ASN A 364 -14.71 -0.86 -22.93
CA ASN A 364 -14.47 -2.27 -23.16
C ASN A 364 -14.12 -2.40 -24.64
N HIS A 365 -12.82 -2.49 -24.94
CA HIS A 365 -12.39 -2.98 -26.24
C HIS A 365 -12.81 -4.44 -26.25
N LYS A 366 -13.86 -4.74 -27.01
CA LYS A 366 -14.21 -6.11 -27.40
C LYS A 366 -13.19 -6.61 -28.40
#